data_AF-A0A6A5GPK2-F1
#
_entry.id   AF-A0A6A5GPK2-F1
#
_cell.length_a   1.000
_cell.length_b   1.000
_cell.length_c   1.000
_cell.angle_alpha   90.00
_cell.angle_beta   90.00
_cell.angle_gamma   90.00
#
_symmetry.space_group_name_H-M   'P 1'
#
loop_
_entity.id
_entity.type
_entity.pdbx_description
1 polymer ?
#
loop_
_entity_poly.entity_id
_entity_poly.type
_entity_poly.pdbx_seq_one_letter_code
_entity_poly.pdbx_strand_id
1 'polypeptide(L)'
;MLLAFSMSIIVQTVSYSGFRYLLYKNKKLKASLQKRGSALTKRYQVEESLRSLETISVPIHMMFFFEVFHSLSSFLFLNFNALMPRHWYYFWMELSACLPEYAIAFFVAFVLQEKKIERKGKTSLRREMEVNPDHYFDQYNRSWTTGQTLKF
;
A
#
# COMPACT_ATOMS: atom_id res chain seq x y z
N MET A 1 -20.94 15.90 -19.25
CA MET A 1 -19.88 14.95 -19.62
C MET A 1 -18.51 15.43 -19.14
N LEU A 2 -17.99 16.54 -19.68
CA LEU A 2 -16.65 17.04 -19.34
C LEU A 2 -16.49 17.39 -17.85
N LEU A 3 -17.53 17.94 -17.22
CA LEU A 3 -17.58 18.20 -15.77
C LEU A 3 -17.54 16.90 -14.93
N ALA A 4 -18.23 15.85 -15.35
CA ALA A 4 -18.24 14.58 -14.60
C ALA A 4 -16.87 13.88 -14.69
N PHE A 5 -16.27 13.91 -15.88
CA PHE A 5 -14.92 13.42 -16.11
C PHE A 5 -13.89 14.21 -15.28
N SER A 6 -13.90 15.54 -15.32
CA SER A 6 -12.95 16.36 -14.57
C SER A 6 -13.10 16.16 -13.06
N MET A 7 -14.34 16.10 -12.55
CA MET A 7 -14.59 15.84 -11.14
C MET A 7 -14.10 14.45 -10.70
N SER A 8 -14.33 13.40 -11.52
CA SER A 8 -13.82 12.06 -11.23
C SER A 8 -12.29 12.05 -11.13
N ILE A 9 -11.59 12.65 -12.10
CA ILE A 9 -10.12 12.72 -12.10
C ILE A 9 -9.60 13.53 -10.91
N ILE A 10 -10.23 14.65 -10.55
CA ILE A 10 -9.85 15.46 -9.39
C ILE A 10 -10.00 14.65 -8.11
N VAL A 11 -11.15 14.01 -7.89
CA VAL A 11 -11.42 13.19 -6.69
C VAL A 11 -10.42 12.04 -6.58
N GLN A 12 -10.13 11.34 -7.68
CA GLN A 12 -9.16 10.25 -7.69
C GLN A 12 -7.74 10.74 -7.40
N THR A 13 -7.34 11.87 -7.98
CA THR A 13 -6.00 12.45 -7.78
C THR A 13 -5.80 12.92 -6.35
N VAL A 14 -6.80 13.57 -5.76
CA VAL A 14 -6.76 14.03 -4.36
C VAL A 14 -6.73 12.83 -3.41
N SER A 15 -7.56 11.80 -3.65
CA SER A 15 -7.61 10.59 -2.82
C SER A 15 -6.29 9.82 -2.85
N TYR A 16 -5.72 9.62 -4.04
CA TYR A 16 -4.43 8.96 -4.20
C TYR A 16 -3.30 9.76 -3.54
N SER A 17 -3.29 11.08 -3.71
CA SER A 17 -2.32 11.98 -3.07
C SER A 17 -2.43 11.94 -1.54
N GLY A 18 -3.65 11.94 -1.01
CA GLY A 18 -3.93 11.79 0.42
C GLY A 18 -3.42 10.46 0.97
N PHE A 19 -3.66 9.36 0.26
CA PHE A 19 -3.12 8.05 0.64
C PHE A 19 -1.59 8.03 0.69
N ARG A 20 -0.93 8.59 -0.34
CA ARG A 20 0.54 8.72 -0.40
C ARG A 20 1.09 9.57 0.74
N TYR A 21 0.39 10.67 1.07
CA TYR A 21 0.73 11.52 2.21
C TYR A 21 0.63 10.77 3.54
N LEU A 22 -0.45 10.01 3.76
CA LEU A 22 -0.64 9.20 4.97
C LEU A 22 0.45 8.14 5.13
N LEU A 23 0.81 7.44 4.05
CA LEU A 23 1.92 6.49 4.03
C LEU A 23 3.25 7.16 4.40
N TYR A 24 3.53 8.32 3.81
CA TYR A 24 4.76 9.08 4.10
C TYR A 24 4.81 9.53 5.57
N LYS A 25 3.71 10.07 6.10
CA LYS A 25 3.62 10.52 7.50
C LYS A 25 3.83 9.37 8.47
N ASN A 26 3.21 8.21 8.23
CA ASN A 26 3.38 7.02 9.07
C ASN A 26 4.82 6.47 9.03
N LYS A 27 5.46 6.44 7.86
CA LYS A 27 6.89 6.05 7.73
C LYS A 27 7.81 7.00 8.50
N LYS A 28 7.59 8.31 8.38
CA LYS A 28 8.34 9.33 9.13
C LYS A 28 8.15 9.17 10.64
N LEU A 29 6.93 8.84 11.09
CA LEU A 29 6.62 8.61 12.49
C LEU A 29 7.33 7.37 13.03
N LYS A 30 7.34 6.26 12.29
CA LYS A 30 8.10 5.04 12.63
C LYS A 30 9.58 5.35 12.84
N ALA A 31 10.20 6.06 11.90
CA ALA A 31 11.62 6.44 12.00
C ALA A 31 11.92 7.35 13.21
N SER A 32 11.02 8.29 13.51
CA SER A 32 11.15 9.17 14.68
C SER A 32 11.05 8.39 16.01
N LEU A 33 10.10 7.46 16.12
CA LEU A 33 9.89 6.65 17.32
C LEU A 33 11.02 5.64 17.56
N GLN A 34 11.61 5.10 16.50
CA GLN A 34 12.81 4.27 16.59
C GLN A 34 13.99 5.07 17.17
N LYS A 35 14.23 6.30 16.69
CA LYS A 35 15.32 7.16 17.17
C LYS A 35 15.16 7.64 18.62
N ARG A 36 13.92 7.87 19.08
CA ARG A 36 13.64 8.45 20.41
C ARG A 36 13.50 7.44 21.55
N GLY A 37 13.69 6.14 21.31
CA GLY A 37 13.48 5.13 22.36
C GLY A 37 12.04 5.09 22.90
N SER A 38 11.04 5.46 22.09
CA SER A 38 9.65 5.64 22.57
C SER A 38 9.01 4.32 23.02
N ALA A 39 8.02 4.44 23.93
CA ALA A 39 7.29 3.32 24.52
C ALA A 39 6.83 2.27 23.49
N LEU A 40 6.98 0.99 23.85
CA LEU A 40 6.73 -0.17 23.00
C LEU A 40 5.32 -0.15 22.37
N THR A 41 4.32 0.26 23.15
CA THR A 41 2.92 0.39 22.70
C THR A 41 2.76 1.35 21.52
N LYS A 42 3.43 2.51 21.55
CA LYS A 42 3.35 3.49 20.45
C LYS A 42 4.03 2.98 19.19
N ARG A 43 5.12 2.21 19.32
CA ARG A 43 5.80 1.59 18.19
C ARG A 43 4.90 0.54 17.53
N TYR A 44 4.29 -0.32 18.34
CA TYR A 44 3.38 -1.36 17.86
C TYR A 44 2.18 -0.75 17.11
N GLN A 45 1.54 0.29 17.67
CA GLN A 45 0.41 0.94 17.02
C GLN A 45 0.77 1.56 15.65
N VAL A 46 1.95 2.15 15.51
CA VAL A 46 2.43 2.69 14.23
C VAL A 46 2.80 1.58 13.25
N GLU A 47 3.39 0.49 13.72
CA GLU A 47 3.72 -0.69 12.92
C GLU A 47 2.45 -1.31 12.32
N GLU A 48 1.42 -1.51 13.15
CA GLU A 48 0.13 -2.06 12.74
C GLU A 48 -0.60 -1.14 11.76
N SER A 49 -0.63 0.17 12.04
CA SER A 49 -1.18 1.18 11.13
C SER A 49 -0.47 1.16 9.76
N LEU A 50 0.86 1.08 9.76
CA LEU A 50 1.64 1.03 8.53
C LEU A 50 1.40 -0.28 7.77
N ARG A 51 1.27 -1.40 8.47
CA ARG A 51 0.93 -2.71 7.89
C ARG A 51 -0.47 -2.69 7.25
N SER A 52 -1.43 -2.08 7.91
CA SER A 52 -2.78 -1.88 7.36
C SER A 52 -2.74 -1.06 6.07
N LEU A 53 -2.04 0.08 6.08
CA LEU A 53 -1.85 0.92 4.89
C LEU A 53 -1.11 0.20 3.75
N GLU A 54 -0.13 -0.65 4.05
CA GLU A 54 0.56 -1.48 3.05
C GLU A 54 -0.33 -2.58 2.46
N THR A 55 -1.32 -3.06 3.22
CA THR A 55 -2.28 -4.07 2.76
C THR A 55 -3.24 -3.49 1.74
N ILE A 56 -3.79 -2.31 2.02
CA ILE A 56 -4.71 -1.62 1.11
C ILE A 56 -4.01 -0.92 -0.06
N SER A 57 -2.69 -0.75 0.00
CA SER A 57 -1.87 -0.10 -1.04
C SER A 57 -2.14 -0.66 -2.44
N VAL A 58 -2.03 -1.98 -2.61
CA VAL A 58 -2.16 -2.61 -3.93
C VAL A 58 -3.56 -2.41 -4.54
N PRO A 59 -4.66 -2.69 -3.81
CA PRO A 59 -6.01 -2.36 -4.26
C PRO A 59 -6.18 -0.88 -4.63
N ILE A 60 -5.64 0.05 -3.85
CA ILE A 60 -5.76 1.49 -4.14
C ILE A 60 -5.08 1.86 -5.45
N HIS A 61 -3.90 1.31 -5.75
CA HIS A 61 -3.24 1.56 -7.03
C HIS A 61 -4.05 0.97 -8.20
N MET A 62 -4.59 -0.25 -8.04
CA MET A 62 -5.45 -0.86 -9.06
C MET A 62 -6.74 -0.03 -9.29
N MET A 63 -7.40 0.43 -8.22
CA MET A 63 -8.56 1.33 -8.29
C MET A 63 -8.24 2.61 -9.04
N PHE A 64 -7.13 3.25 -8.71
CA PHE A 64 -6.72 4.47 -9.38
C PHE A 64 -6.49 4.26 -10.88
N PHE A 65 -5.72 3.24 -11.27
CA PHE A 65 -5.46 2.94 -12.68
C PHE A 65 -6.73 2.60 -13.45
N PHE A 66 -7.59 1.76 -12.86
CA PHE A 66 -8.85 1.39 -13.48
C PHE A 66 -9.76 2.59 -13.68
N GLU A 67 -9.97 3.40 -12.65
CA GLU A 67 -10.89 4.54 -12.74
C GLU A 67 -10.41 5.57 -13.76
N VAL A 68 -9.10 5.86 -13.78
CA VAL A 68 -8.51 6.78 -14.75
C VAL A 68 -8.67 6.24 -16.18
N PHE A 69 -8.36 4.96 -16.38
CA PHE A 69 -8.48 4.33 -17.70
C PHE A 69 -9.94 4.27 -18.16
N HIS A 70 -10.86 3.82 -17.29
CA HIS A 70 -12.29 3.71 -17.57
C HIS A 70 -12.93 5.09 -17.82
N SER A 71 -12.57 6.11 -17.04
CA SER A 71 -13.07 7.47 -17.23
C SER A 71 -12.55 8.08 -18.54
N LEU A 72 -11.28 7.87 -18.88
CA LEU A 72 -10.67 8.38 -20.10
C LEU A 72 -11.25 7.72 -21.35
N SER A 73 -11.32 6.40 -21.36
CA SER A 73 -11.92 5.61 -22.45
C SER A 73 -13.40 5.97 -22.63
N SER A 74 -14.19 6.00 -21.55
CA SER A 74 -15.60 6.44 -21.61
C SER A 74 -15.72 7.84 -22.21
N PHE A 75 -14.86 8.78 -21.79
CA PHE A 75 -14.84 10.13 -22.36
C PHE A 75 -14.53 10.10 -23.87
N LEU A 76 -13.53 9.33 -24.31
CA LEU A 76 -13.17 9.20 -25.73
C LEU A 76 -14.31 8.59 -26.55
N PHE A 77 -14.86 7.45 -26.11
CA PHE A 77 -15.94 6.76 -26.83
C PHE A 77 -17.23 7.57 -26.89
N LEU A 78 -17.56 8.35 -25.86
CA LEU A 78 -18.78 9.16 -25.85
C LEU A 78 -18.64 10.45 -26.68
N ASN A 79 -17.48 11.12 -26.67
CA ASN A 79 -17.30 12.39 -27.38
C ASN A 79 -16.84 12.23 -28.83
N PHE A 80 -16.12 11.14 -29.16
CA PHE A 80 -15.60 10.87 -30.50
C PHE A 80 -16.30 9.70 -31.20
N ASN A 81 -17.49 9.29 -30.72
CA ASN A 81 -18.25 8.17 -31.26
C ASN A 81 -18.43 8.24 -32.80
N ALA A 82 -18.74 9.44 -33.32
CA ALA A 82 -18.98 9.64 -34.75
C ALA A 82 -17.74 9.40 -35.64
N LEU A 83 -16.55 9.47 -35.06
CA LEU A 83 -15.26 9.26 -35.75
C LEU A 83 -14.75 7.83 -35.58
N MET A 84 -15.39 7.01 -34.73
CA MET A 84 -14.94 5.66 -34.41
C MET A 84 -15.70 4.59 -35.19
N PRO A 85 -15.01 3.52 -35.64
CA PRO A 85 -15.67 2.36 -36.20
C PRO A 85 -16.58 1.67 -35.16
N ARG A 86 -17.74 1.20 -35.61
CA ARG A 86 -18.78 0.59 -34.76
C ARG A 86 -18.28 -0.60 -33.93
N HIS A 87 -17.32 -1.38 -34.44
CA HIS A 87 -16.77 -2.53 -33.72
C HIS A 87 -16.04 -2.13 -32.43
N TRP A 88 -15.33 -0.99 -32.42
CA TRP A 88 -14.63 -0.50 -31.23
C TRP A 88 -15.60 -0.05 -30.14
N TYR A 89 -16.74 0.53 -30.53
CA TYR A 89 -17.78 0.92 -29.60
C TYR A 89 -18.43 -0.31 -28.92
N TYR A 90 -18.75 -1.35 -29.69
CA TYR A 90 -19.31 -2.58 -29.12
C TYR A 90 -18.31 -3.32 -28.22
N PHE A 91 -17.04 -3.38 -28.62
CA PHE A 91 -15.97 -3.93 -27.78
C PHE A 91 -15.87 -3.19 -26.44
N TRP A 92 -15.91 -1.86 -26.46
CA TRP A 92 -15.88 -1.06 -25.23
C TRP A 92 -17.11 -1.30 -24.35
N MET A 93 -18.30 -1.36 -24.94
CA MET A 93 -19.55 -1.67 -24.23
C MET A 93 -19.49 -3.03 -23.53
N GLU A 94 -19.00 -4.07 -24.21
CA GLU A 94 -18.81 -5.40 -23.63
C GLU A 94 -17.79 -5.39 -22.49
N LEU A 95 -16.66 -4.69 -22.68
CA LEU A 95 -15.63 -4.55 -21.65
C LEU A 95 -16.15 -3.81 -20.40
N SER A 96 -16.95 -2.75 -20.59
CA SER A 96 -17.62 -2.06 -19.49
C SER A 96 -18.65 -2.96 -18.81
N ALA A 97 -19.35 -3.84 -19.53
CA ALA A 97 -20.29 -4.78 -18.92
C ALA A 97 -19.61 -5.80 -17.98
N CYS A 98 -18.32 -6.10 -18.18
CA CYS A 98 -17.50 -6.92 -17.30
C CYS A 98 -17.03 -6.23 -15.99
N LEU A 99 -17.49 -5.01 -15.70
CA LEU A 99 -17.25 -4.30 -14.44
C LEU A 99 -17.43 -5.16 -13.15
N PRO A 100 -18.44 -6.05 -13.04
CA PRO A 100 -18.62 -6.89 -11.85
C PRO A 100 -17.49 -7.90 -11.63
N GLU A 101 -16.88 -8.41 -12.70
CA GLU A 101 -15.80 -9.39 -12.64
C GLU A 101 -14.51 -8.75 -12.09
N TYR A 102 -14.33 -7.46 -12.35
CA TYR A 102 -13.24 -6.67 -11.79
C TYR A 102 -13.32 -6.57 -10.25
N ALA A 103 -14.53 -6.51 -9.68
CA ALA A 103 -14.70 -6.51 -8.23
C ALA A 103 -14.21 -7.81 -7.58
N ILE A 104 -14.37 -8.94 -8.26
CA ILE A 104 -13.84 -10.24 -7.82
C ILE A 104 -12.31 -10.24 -7.90
N ALA A 105 -11.74 -9.72 -8.99
CA ALA A 105 -10.30 -9.60 -9.14
C ALA A 105 -9.65 -8.76 -8.02
N PHE A 106 -10.31 -7.67 -7.61
CA PHE A 106 -9.89 -6.88 -6.45
C PHE A 106 -9.86 -7.65 -5.15
N PHE A 107 -10.93 -8.40 -4.88
CA PHE A 107 -11.01 -9.19 -3.66
C PHE A 107 -9.88 -10.22 -3.60
N VAL A 108 -9.62 -10.91 -4.72
CA VAL A 108 -8.50 -11.83 -4.84
C VAL A 108 -7.16 -11.12 -4.63
N ALA A 109 -6.95 -9.96 -5.26
CA ALA A 109 -5.74 -9.18 -5.09
C ALA A 109 -5.52 -8.73 -3.64
N PHE A 110 -6.59 -8.37 -2.92
CA PHE A 110 -6.54 -8.03 -1.51
C PHE A 110 -6.09 -9.22 -0.65
N VAL A 111 -6.70 -10.40 -0.82
CA VAL A 111 -6.34 -11.61 -0.08
C VAL A 111 -4.89 -12.04 -0.37
N LEU A 112 -4.45 -11.95 -1.63
CA LEU A 112 -3.07 -12.26 -2.00
C LEU A 112 -2.07 -11.30 -1.35
N GLN A 113 -2.41 -10.01 -1.31
CA GLN A 113 -1.57 -8.98 -0.69
C GLN A 113 -1.47 -9.17 0.82
N GLU A 114 -2.58 -9.50 1.50
CA GLU A 114 -2.58 -9.82 2.93
C GLU A 114 -1.65 -11.00 3.25
N LYS A 115 -1.79 -12.10 2.49
CA LYS A 115 -0.90 -13.28 2.62
C LYS A 115 0.56 -12.94 2.36
N LYS A 116 0.84 -12.06 1.40
CA LYS A 116 2.21 -11.61 1.09
C LYS A 116 2.82 -10.81 2.25
N ILE A 117 2.04 -9.94 2.88
CA ILE A 117 2.47 -9.14 4.03
C ILE A 117 2.68 -10.04 5.26
N GLU A 118 1.79 -10.99 5.50
CA GLU A 118 1.95 -11.97 6.58
C GLU A 118 3.25 -12.78 6.41
N ARG A 119 3.53 -13.27 5.20
CA ARG A 119 4.79 -13.95 4.88
C ARG A 119 6.00 -13.05 5.13
N LYS A 120 5.95 -11.80 4.68
CA LYS A 120 7.02 -10.80 4.88
C LYS A 120 7.29 -10.57 6.37
N GLY A 121 6.25 -10.46 7.18
CA GLY A 121 6.35 -10.32 8.64
C GLY A 121 6.99 -11.55 9.31
N LYS A 122 6.60 -12.76 8.91
CA LYS A 122 7.24 -14.00 9.41
C LYS A 122 8.72 -14.07 9.05
N THR A 123 9.08 -13.71 7.82
CA THR A 123 10.49 -13.68 7.38
C THR A 123 11.31 -12.57 8.05
N SER A 124 10.74 -11.39 8.32
CA SER A 124 11.46 -10.33 9.02
C SER A 124 11.71 -10.70 10.48
N LEU A 125 10.70 -11.24 11.17
CA LEU A 125 10.84 -11.78 12.53
C LEU A 125 11.89 -12.88 12.60
N ARG A 126 11.86 -13.82 11.65
CA ARG A 126 12.86 -14.88 11.58
C ARG A 126 14.27 -14.32 11.36
N ARG A 127 14.42 -13.30 10.50
CA ARG A 127 15.70 -12.63 10.27
C ARG A 127 16.20 -11.83 11.47
N GLU A 128 15.29 -11.24 12.26
CA GLU A 128 15.60 -10.57 13.52
C GLU A 128 15.93 -11.57 14.65
N MET A 129 15.35 -12.77 14.64
CA MET A 129 15.74 -13.85 15.56
C MET A 129 17.02 -14.59 15.13
N GLU A 130 17.32 -14.64 13.83
CA GLU A 130 18.60 -15.11 13.27
C GLU A 130 19.74 -14.09 13.48
N VAL A 131 19.51 -12.99 14.23
CA VAL A 131 20.60 -12.14 14.72
C VAL A 131 21.55 -13.01 15.53
N ASN A 132 22.77 -13.12 15.00
CA ASN A 132 23.80 -14.05 15.43
C ASN A 132 23.93 -14.05 16.97
N PRO A 133 23.65 -15.18 17.67
CA PRO A 133 23.74 -15.26 19.14
C PRO A 133 25.09 -14.78 19.66
N ASP A 134 26.15 -15.02 18.87
CA ASP A 134 27.51 -14.60 19.12
C ASP A 134 27.65 -13.09 19.35
N HIS A 135 26.82 -12.26 18.69
CA HIS A 135 26.87 -10.81 18.86
C HIS A 135 26.23 -10.35 20.19
N TYR A 136 25.23 -11.06 20.69
CA TYR A 136 24.69 -10.84 22.04
C TYR A 136 25.65 -11.35 23.11
N PHE A 137 26.26 -12.52 22.88
CA PHE A 137 27.28 -13.08 23.77
C PHE A 137 28.51 -12.19 23.86
N ASP A 138 29.01 -11.67 22.74
CA ASP A 138 30.15 -10.73 22.72
C ASP A 138 29.82 -9.42 23.44
N GLN A 139 28.59 -8.91 23.28
CA GLN A 139 28.14 -7.70 23.98
C GLN A 139 28.00 -7.95 25.49
N TYR A 140 27.49 -9.11 25.88
CA TYR A 140 27.40 -9.53 27.29
C TYR A 140 28.78 -9.73 27.92
N ASN A 141 29.70 -10.39 27.19
CA ASN A 141 31.05 -10.68 27.64
C ASN A 141 31.86 -9.38 27.79
N ARG A 142 31.69 -8.43 26.86
CA ARG A 142 32.25 -7.08 26.99
C ARG A 142 31.70 -6.33 28.20
N SER A 143 30.39 -6.37 28.46
CA SER A 143 29.80 -5.74 29.66
C SER A 143 30.28 -6.37 30.97
N TRP A 144 30.48 -7.68 31.01
CA TRP A 144 31.04 -8.40 32.16
C TRP A 144 32.51 -8.05 32.43
N THR A 145 33.32 -7.93 31.37
CA THR A 145 34.75 -7.63 31.48
C THR A 145 35.07 -6.16 31.75
N THR A 146 34.19 -5.24 31.36
CA THR A 146 34.40 -3.79 31.57
C THR A 146 33.61 -3.20 32.74
N GLY A 147 32.78 -3.99 33.43
CA GLY A 147 32.04 -3.56 34.63
C GLY A 147 31.03 -2.43 34.40
N GLN A 148 30.70 -2.10 33.14
CA GLN A 148 29.68 -1.11 32.82
C GLN A 148 28.29 -1.75 32.84
N THR A 149 27.48 -1.36 33.83
CA THR A 149 26.08 -1.74 33.95
C THR A 149 25.29 -1.32 32.71
N LEU A 150 24.69 -2.29 32.04
CA LEU A 150 23.75 -2.11 30.94
C LEU A 150 22.58 -1.23 31.41
N LYS A 151 22.52 0.01 30.92
CA LYS A 151 21.33 0.85 31.07
C LYS A 151 20.32 0.44 30.00
N PHE A 152 19.31 -0.29 30.44
CA PHE A 152 18.08 -0.58 29.70
C PHE A 152 17.26 0.70 29.48
#